data_AF-A0A5S5DCL2-F1
#
_entry.id   AF-A0A5S5DCL2-F1
#
_cell.length_a   1.000
_cell.length_b   1.000
_cell.length_c   1.000
_cell.angle_alpha   90.00
_cell.angle_beta   90.00
_cell.angle_gamma   90.00
#
_symmetry.space_group_name_H-M   'P 1'
#
loop_
_entity.id
_entity.type
_entity.pdbx_description
1 polymer ?
#
loop_
_entity_poly.entity_id
_entity_poly.type
_entity_poly.pdbx_seq_one_letter_code
_entity_poly.pdbx_strand_id
1 'polypeptide(L)'
;MRREELIPYGEELSSRQSADGSRSAVYTLVAYADNVVGVGLFYQNEGECALAIISESVNDRTMLGKVSDSSPIDSTDVQELQRLFNLYFPPSGTRVRQFTGNP
;
A
#
# COMPACT_ATOMS: atom_id res chain seq x y z
N MET A 1 -10.09 -11.93 0.69
CA MET A 1 -8.68 -11.93 1.18
C MET A 1 -8.62 -11.24 2.55
N ARG A 2 -7.81 -11.70 3.52
CA ARG A 2 -7.62 -10.98 4.80
C ARG A 2 -6.27 -10.27 4.88
N ARG A 3 -6.22 -9.16 5.61
CA ARG A 3 -4.99 -8.37 5.92
C ARG A 3 -3.85 -9.23 6.44
N GLU A 4 -4.17 -10.16 7.33
CA GLU A 4 -3.19 -11.02 8.02
C GLU A 4 -2.51 -12.02 7.09
N GLU A 5 -3.11 -12.30 5.92
CA GLU A 5 -2.56 -13.19 4.91
C GLU A 5 -1.65 -12.45 3.92
N LEU A 6 -1.59 -11.11 4.01
CA LEU A 6 -0.77 -10.29 3.13
C LEU A 6 0.67 -10.28 3.61
N ILE A 7 1.58 -10.64 2.72
CA ILE A 7 3.02 -10.54 2.97
C ILE A 7 3.60 -9.33 2.23
N PRO A 8 4.55 -8.60 2.84
CA PRO A 8 5.31 -7.58 2.13
C PRO A 8 6.09 -8.22 0.97
N TYR A 9 6.07 -7.57 -0.19
CA TYR A 9 6.67 -8.06 -1.42
C TYR A 9 7.58 -7.01 -2.03
N GLY A 10 8.85 -7.36 -2.24
CA GLY A 10 9.83 -6.47 -2.85
C GLY A 10 10.39 -5.42 -1.87
N GLU A 11 10.86 -4.30 -2.42
CA GLU A 11 11.46 -3.22 -1.63
C GLU A 11 10.42 -2.29 -1.00
N GLU A 12 10.89 -1.45 -0.08
CA GLU A 12 10.13 -0.31 0.43
C GLU A 12 9.88 0.69 -0.72
N LEU A 13 8.62 0.96 -1.02
CA LEU A 13 8.25 1.98 -1.99
C LEU A 13 8.44 3.38 -1.43
N SER A 14 8.16 3.55 -0.15
CA SER A 14 8.28 4.81 0.56
C SER A 14 8.30 4.58 2.06
N SER A 15 8.86 5.51 2.82
CA SER A 15 8.70 5.59 4.26
C SER A 15 8.39 7.01 4.69
N ARG A 16 7.64 7.12 5.78
CA ARG A 16 7.33 8.38 6.42
C ARG A 16 7.51 8.25 7.92
N GLN A 17 8.19 9.21 8.51
CA GLN A 17 8.19 9.38 9.95
C GLN A 17 7.04 10.32 10.34
N SER A 18 6.30 9.95 11.39
CA SER A 18 5.29 10.82 11.98
C SER A 18 5.94 12.12 12.46
N ALA A 19 5.18 13.21 12.50
CA ALA A 19 5.68 14.53 12.86
C ALA A 19 6.35 14.59 14.25
N ASP A 20 5.93 13.70 15.16
CA ASP A 20 6.46 13.56 16.52
C ASP A 20 7.69 12.62 16.60
N GLY A 21 8.09 11.98 15.50
CA GLY A 21 9.21 11.01 15.47
C GLY A 21 8.88 9.64 16.06
N SER A 22 7.78 9.53 16.82
CA SER A 22 7.40 8.32 17.58
C SER A 22 6.96 7.11 16.74
N ARG A 23 6.63 7.31 15.45
CA ARG A 23 6.16 6.24 14.56
C ARG A 23 6.79 6.38 13.17
N SER A 24 7.23 5.26 12.61
CA SER A 24 7.70 5.16 11.22
C SER A 24 6.75 4.27 10.42
N ALA A 25 6.09 4.88 9.45
CA ALA A 25 5.26 4.25 8.43
C ALA A 25 6.14 3.80 7.27
N VAL A 26 6.00 2.55 6.86
CA VAL A 26 6.68 1.94 5.72
C VAL A 26 5.62 1.47 4.74
N TYR A 27 5.76 1.85 3.48
CA TYR A 27 4.85 1.49 2.40
C TYR A 27 5.56 0.50 1.47
N THR A 28 4.94 -0.65 1.23
CA THR A 28 5.50 -1.66 0.33
C THR A 28 4.38 -2.37 -0.44
N LEU A 29 4.73 -3.06 -1.52
CA LEU A 29 3.76 -3.90 -2.21
C LEU A 29 3.39 -5.07 -1.31
N VAL A 30 2.16 -5.55 -1.43
CA VAL A 30 1.69 -6.74 -0.72
C VAL A 30 1.31 -7.83 -1.70
N ALA A 31 1.69 -9.06 -1.35
CA ALA A 31 1.36 -10.25 -2.11
C ALA A 31 0.44 -11.18 -1.32
N TYR A 32 -0.42 -11.90 -2.07
CA TYR A 32 -1.23 -12.99 -1.58
C TYR A 32 -1.11 -14.16 -2.56
N ALA A 33 -0.81 -15.36 -2.05
CA ALA A 33 -0.61 -16.55 -2.86
C ALA A 33 0.35 -16.31 -4.05
N ASP A 34 1.50 -15.69 -3.80
CA ASP A 34 2.55 -15.34 -4.77
C ASP A 34 2.17 -14.26 -5.81
N ASN A 35 0.98 -13.67 -5.70
CA ASN A 35 0.53 -12.60 -6.60
C ASN A 35 0.58 -11.26 -5.89
N VAL A 36 1.19 -10.25 -6.53
CA VAL A 36 1.17 -8.87 -6.04
C VAL A 36 -0.24 -8.31 -6.22
N VAL A 37 -0.90 -8.05 -5.10
CA VAL A 37 -2.34 -7.75 -5.05
C VAL A 37 -2.62 -6.32 -4.60
N GLY A 38 -1.63 -5.61 -4.07
CA GLY A 38 -1.85 -4.24 -3.61
C GLY A 38 -0.65 -3.56 -3.01
N VAL A 39 -0.93 -2.51 -2.23
CA VAL A 39 0.06 -1.77 -1.43
C VAL A 39 -0.36 -1.82 0.04
N GLY A 40 0.60 -2.11 0.92
CA GLY A 40 0.44 -2.15 2.36
C GLY A 40 1.26 -1.08 3.07
N LEU A 41 0.70 -0.59 4.17
CA LEU A 41 1.31 0.25 5.19
C LEU A 41 1.67 -0.63 6.38
N PHE A 42 2.91 -0.53 6.83
CA PHE A 42 3.46 -1.25 7.96
C PHE A 42 4.07 -0.25 8.93
N TYR A 43 3.77 -0.37 10.22
CA TYR A 43 4.46 0.41 11.24
C TYR A 43 5.63 -0.40 11.78
N GLN A 44 6.84 0.17 11.78
CA GLN A 44 8.07 -0.53 12.21
C GLN A 44 7.96 -1.15 13.61
N ASN A 45 7.15 -0.58 14.50
CA ASN A 45 6.99 -1.03 15.87
C ASN A 45 5.93 -2.13 16.07
N GLU A 46 5.06 -2.40 15.10
CA GLU A 46 3.96 -3.37 15.25
C GLU A 46 4.19 -4.68 14.50
N GLY A 47 5.09 -4.72 13.50
CA GLY A 47 5.39 -5.93 12.72
C GLY A 47 4.24 -6.47 11.86
N GLU A 48 3.03 -5.94 12.02
CA GLU A 48 1.84 -6.25 11.24
C GLU A 48 1.51 -5.13 10.25
N CYS A 49 0.82 -5.48 9.15
CA CYS A 49 0.29 -4.51 8.19
C CYS A 49 -0.81 -3.66 8.84
N ALA A 50 -0.63 -2.36 9.04
CA ALA A 50 -1.66 -1.50 9.64
C ALA A 50 -2.86 -1.27 8.69
N LEU A 51 -2.57 -1.05 7.41
CA LEU A 51 -3.55 -0.77 6.36
C LEU A 51 -3.04 -1.29 5.03
N ALA A 52 -3.88 -1.87 4.20
CA ALA A 52 -3.56 -2.23 2.83
C ALA A 52 -4.69 -1.80 1.90
N ILE A 53 -4.33 -1.45 0.68
CA ILE A 53 -5.28 -1.31 -0.43
C ILE A 53 -4.94 -2.41 -1.41
N ILE A 54 -5.89 -3.30 -1.65
CA ILE A 54 -5.76 -4.41 -2.58
C ILE A 54 -6.72 -4.26 -3.75
N SER A 55 -6.33 -4.83 -4.89
CA SER A 55 -7.14 -4.97 -6.09
C SER A 55 -7.60 -6.42 -6.20
N GLU A 56 -8.86 -6.71 -5.85
CA GLU A 56 -9.42 -8.06 -6.01
C GLU A 56 -9.89 -8.31 -7.47
N SER A 57 -10.07 -7.24 -8.24
CA SER A 57 -10.40 -7.30 -9.67
C SER A 57 -10.04 -6.01 -10.38
N VAL A 58 -10.02 -6.05 -11.71
CA VAL A 58 -9.62 -4.97 -12.64
C VAL A 58 -10.29 -3.60 -12.38
N ASN A 59 -11.40 -3.58 -11.65
CA ASN A 59 -12.12 -2.36 -11.22
C ASN A 59 -12.53 -2.36 -9.74
N ASP A 60 -12.09 -3.34 -8.95
CA ASP A 60 -12.52 -3.49 -7.57
C ASP A 60 -11.36 -3.27 -6.62
N ARG A 61 -11.49 -2.24 -5.76
CA ARG A 61 -10.48 -1.87 -4.77
C ARG A 61 -11.05 -2.10 -3.37
N THR A 62 -10.35 -2.91 -2.59
CA THR A 62 -10.72 -3.20 -1.21
C THR A 62 -9.66 -2.61 -0.29
N MET A 63 -10.09 -1.78 0.65
CA MET A 63 -9.22 -1.27 1.71
C MET A 63 -9.34 -2.19 2.93
N LEU A 64 -8.22 -2.78 3.33
CA LEU A 64 -8.10 -3.70 4.46
C LEU A 64 -7.31 -3.01 5.57
N GLY A 65 -7.97 -2.58 6.64
CA GLY A 65 -7.33 -1.85 7.74
C GLY A 65 -7.67 -2.40 9.11
N LYS A 66 -6.74 -2.25 10.06
CA LYS A 66 -7.01 -2.47 11.49
C LYS A 66 -7.46 -1.13 12.07
N VAL A 67 -8.76 -0.97 12.30
CA VAL A 67 -9.26 0.16 13.12
C VAL A 67 -9.08 -0.26 14.58
N SER A 68 -7.96 0.11 15.18
CA SER A 68 -7.73 -0.06 16.61
C SER A 68 -7.65 1.31 17.27
N ASP A 69 -8.40 1.47 18.37
CA ASP A 69 -8.50 2.70 19.15
C ASP A 69 -7.12 3.23 19.61
N SER A 70 -6.14 2.32 19.74
CA SER A 70 -4.77 2.63 20.20
C SER A 70 -3.80 3.09 19.09
N SER A 71 -4.15 2.90 17.81
CA SER A 71 -3.28 3.23 16.66
C SER A 71 -4.12 3.83 15.53
N PRO A 72 -4.59 5.09 15.69
CA PRO A 72 -5.28 5.78 14.61
C PRO A 72 -4.34 5.93 13.41
N ILE A 73 -4.85 5.61 12.24
CA ILE A 73 -4.11 5.77 10.97
C ILE A 73 -4.26 7.22 10.55
N ASP A 74 -3.12 7.87 10.29
CA ASP A 74 -3.12 9.27 9.89
C ASP A 74 -3.72 9.42 8.48
N SER A 75 -4.55 10.44 8.28
CA SER A 75 -5.15 10.73 6.97
C SER A 75 -4.10 10.93 5.89
N THR A 76 -2.92 11.43 6.25
CA THR A 76 -1.80 11.61 5.32
C THR A 76 -1.23 10.26 4.89
N ASP A 77 -1.23 9.25 5.76
CA ASP A 77 -0.77 7.91 5.42
C ASP A 77 -1.77 7.21 4.50
N VAL A 78 -3.07 7.42 4.73
CA VAL A 78 -4.12 6.93 3.83
C VAL A 78 -3.98 7.54 2.43
N GLN A 79 -3.73 8.85 2.33
CA GLN A 79 -3.53 9.52 1.05
C GLN A 79 -2.28 9.02 0.31
N GLU A 80 -1.17 8.83 1.01
CA GLU A 80 0.05 8.28 0.40
C GLU A 80 -0.17 6.85 -0.08
N LEU A 81 -0.82 6.02 0.73
CA LEU A 81 -1.16 4.64 0.36
C LEU A 81 -2.05 4.60 -0.89
N GLN A 82 -3.06 5.46 -0.97
CA GLN A 82 -3.91 5.60 -2.17
C GLN A 82 -3.14 6.07 -3.39
N ARG A 83 -2.22 7.02 -3.22
CA ARG A 83 -1.36 7.52 -4.29
C ARG A 83 -0.47 6.41 -4.84
N LEU A 84 0.21 5.68 -3.96
CA LEU A 84 1.06 4.54 -4.33
C LEU A 84 0.23 3.45 -5.01
N PHE A 85 -0.93 3.11 -4.45
CA PHE A 85 -1.82 2.11 -5.07
C PHE A 85 -2.20 2.51 -6.50
N ASN A 86 -2.65 3.75 -6.74
CA ASN A 86 -3.01 4.19 -8.08
C ASN A 86 -1.82 4.25 -9.05
N LEU A 87 -0.60 4.45 -8.54
CA LEU A 87 0.62 4.47 -9.34
C LEU A 87 0.98 3.06 -9.85
N TYR A 88 0.89 2.05 -8.98
CA TYR A 88 1.26 0.66 -9.29
C TYR A 88 0.08 -0.16 -9.85
N PHE A 89 -1.15 0.19 -9.48
CA PHE A 89 -2.40 -0.45 -9.90
C PHE A 89 -3.34 0.58 -10.53
N PRO A 90 -2.96 1.18 -11.68
CA PRO A 90 -3.84 2.13 -12.36
C PRO A 90 -5.15 1.46 -12.79
N PRO A 91 -6.28 2.19 -12.77
CA PRO A 91 -7.53 1.66 -13.32
C PRO A 91 -7.32 1.32 -14.79
N SER A 92 -7.82 0.15 -15.20
CA SER A 92 -7.64 -0.34 -16.56
C SER A 92 -8.27 0.62 -17.57
N GLY A 93 -7.40 1.43 -18.18
CA GLY A 93 -7.76 2.62 -18.95
C GLY A 93 -6.65 3.66 -18.96
N THR A 94 -5.80 3.71 -17.93
CA THR A 94 -4.58 4.51 -17.97
C THR A 94 -3.51 3.75 -18.78
N ARG A 95 -3.52 3.93 -20.10
CA ARG A 95 -2.31 3.75 -20.91
C ARG A 95 -1.24 4.67 -20.32
N VAL A 96 -0.37 4.15 -19.47
CA VAL A 96 0.92 4.77 -19.24
C VAL A 96 1.56 4.80 -20.62
N ARG A 97 1.66 5.98 -21.24
CA ARG A 97 2.35 6.14 -22.51
C ARG A 97 3.74 5.57 -22.25
N GLN A 98 4.03 4.38 -22.80
CA GLN A 98 5.39 3.93 -22.98
C GLN A 98 6.10 5.10 -23.64
N PHE A 99 7.05 5.72 -22.94
CA PHE A 99 8.10 6.46 -23.61
C PHE A 99 8.90 5.40 -24.38
N THR A 100 8.41 5.06 -25.58
CA THR A 100 9.25 4.46 -26.60
C THR A 100 10.37 5.45 -26.82
N GLY A 101 11.57 5.11 -26.31
CA GLY A 101 12.79 5.81 -26.67
C GLY A 101 12.83 5.92 -28.19
N ASN A 102 12.93 7.14 -28.69
CA ASN A 102 13.30 7.35 -30.07
C ASN A 102 14.82 7.16 -30.17
N PRO A 103 15.30 6.38 -31.16
CA PRO A 103 16.72 6.28 -31.48
C PRO A 103 17.27 7.61 -32.03
#